data_AF-A0A382HI00-F1
#
_entry.id   AF-A0A382HI00-F1
#
_cell.length_a   1.000
_cell.length_b   1.000
_cell.length_c   1.000
_cell.angle_alpha   90.00
_cell.angle_beta   90.00
_cell.angle_gamma   90.00
#
_symmetry.space_group_name_H-M   'P 1'
#
loop_
_entity.id
_entity.type
_entity.pdbx_description
1 polymer ?
#
loop_
_entity_poly.entity_id
_entity_poly.type
_entity_poly.pdbx_seq_one_letter_code
_entity_poly.pdbx_strand_id
1 'polypeptide(L)'
;MSAEAQSAQSAQYSADNIKVLEGLEAVRKRPAMYIGDVGKRGLHHLVYEVVDNSIDEAMAGYCTKVVVVFNADGSVTVEDNGRGIPVDMHKEENRPAVEVVMTVLHAGGKFDKGSYKISGGLHGVGVSVVNALSERLWVEVKRDGKIHRQDYKIGDPQNEVHVTGTAKKTGTKVCFFPDNTVFKTIDFKYDIIAERLRELAYLNRGLEIVLKDERTEEGETDIFKFRGGLSDFVKYLDEHNNPLHNKIIKVNKEDGEVPVEVAMRYGNTYNENILTFVNNINTIEGGTHLSGFRSALTRAMNNHATKNNLIKAKKNEKITLSGEDFREGLTAIISIKVAEPQFEGQTKTKLGNGDVKGVVDTVVYEGILDFLEQNPSIGRRVIEKALLAARSRSAARKARELIRRKSALGGSSLPGKLADCS
;
A
#
# COMPACT_ATOMS: atom_id res chain seq x y z
N MET A 1 8.10 40.15 -58.96
CA MET A 1 7.45 38.85 -58.70
C MET A 1 7.29 38.74 -57.20
N SER A 2 6.04 38.79 -56.76
CA SER A 2 5.56 38.93 -55.39
C SER A 2 5.90 37.72 -54.54
N ALA A 3 6.49 37.97 -53.37
CA ALA A 3 6.60 37.01 -52.29
C ALA A 3 5.20 36.77 -51.71
N GLU A 4 4.68 35.56 -51.86
CA GLU A 4 3.48 35.12 -51.15
C GLU A 4 3.82 34.90 -49.67
N ALA A 5 3.34 35.81 -48.83
CA ALA A 5 3.27 35.57 -47.40
C ALA A 5 2.18 34.51 -47.15
N GLN A 6 2.59 33.27 -46.85
CA GLN A 6 1.69 32.28 -46.28
C GLN A 6 1.25 32.76 -44.89
N SER A 7 0.03 33.30 -44.82
CA SER A 7 -0.63 33.61 -43.56
C SER A 7 -0.92 32.30 -42.82
N ALA A 8 -0.29 32.11 -41.67
CA ALA A 8 -0.70 31.07 -40.73
C ALA A 8 -2.15 31.36 -40.31
N GLN A 9 -3.08 30.53 -40.78
CA GLN A 9 -4.46 30.56 -40.32
C GLN A 9 -4.47 30.30 -38.81
N SER A 10 -4.81 31.32 -38.03
CA SER A 10 -5.07 31.16 -36.60
C SER A 10 -6.27 30.23 -36.45
N ALA A 11 -6.02 28.99 -36.01
CA ALA A 11 -7.08 28.05 -35.68
C ALA A 11 -8.00 28.70 -34.64
N GLN A 12 -9.21 29.04 -35.07
CA GLN A 12 -10.18 29.75 -34.23
C GLN A 12 -10.69 28.78 -33.17
N TYR A 13 -10.32 29.03 -31.90
CA TYR A 13 -10.79 28.23 -30.76
C TYR A 13 -12.27 28.54 -30.50
N SER A 14 -13.14 27.57 -30.74
CA SER A 14 -14.59 27.65 -30.57
C SER A 14 -15.13 26.55 -29.64
N ALA A 15 -16.44 26.58 -29.37
CA ALA A 15 -17.11 25.53 -28.60
C ALA A 15 -16.92 24.13 -29.20
N ASP A 16 -16.79 24.00 -30.53
CA ASP A 16 -16.59 22.72 -31.22
C ASP A 16 -15.21 22.09 -30.95
N ASN A 17 -14.27 22.86 -30.40
CA ASN A 17 -12.98 22.33 -29.96
C ASN A 17 -13.04 21.71 -28.55
N ILE A 18 -14.13 21.93 -27.81
CA ILE A 18 -14.36 21.31 -26.51
C ILE A 18 -14.85 19.88 -26.74
N LYS A 19 -14.07 18.90 -26.28
CA LYS A 19 -14.43 17.47 -26.36
C LYS A 19 -14.82 16.96 -24.99
N VAL A 20 -16.01 16.35 -24.91
CA VAL A 20 -16.45 15.56 -23.76
C VAL A 20 -16.06 14.11 -24.03
N LEU A 21 -15.40 13.46 -23.07
CA LEU A 21 -15.08 12.04 -23.14
C LEU A 21 -16.06 11.32 -22.22
N GLU A 22 -16.91 10.46 -22.78
CA GLU A 22 -17.94 9.76 -22.03
C GLU A 22 -17.45 8.42 -21.48
N GLY A 23 -17.87 8.08 -20.26
CA GLY A 23 -17.61 6.79 -19.62
C GLY A 23 -16.15 6.34 -19.67
N LEU A 24 -15.92 5.14 -20.22
CA LEU A 24 -14.61 4.51 -20.29
C LEU A 24 -13.67 5.10 -21.35
N GLU A 25 -14.17 5.95 -22.26
CA GLU A 25 -13.31 6.64 -23.23
C GLU A 25 -12.28 7.53 -22.53
N ALA A 26 -12.71 8.20 -21.45
CA ALA A 26 -11.83 9.05 -20.65
C ALA A 26 -10.65 8.26 -20.05
N VAL A 27 -10.91 7.02 -19.60
CA VAL A 27 -9.89 6.11 -19.05
C VAL A 27 -8.86 5.77 -20.13
N ARG A 28 -9.31 5.34 -21.30
CA ARG A 28 -8.42 4.95 -22.40
C ARG A 28 -7.62 6.13 -22.95
N LYS A 29 -8.20 7.33 -22.95
CA LYS A 29 -7.51 8.54 -23.40
C LYS A 29 -6.44 9.02 -22.42
N ARG A 30 -6.63 8.76 -21.12
CA ARG A 30 -5.76 9.22 -20.02
C ARG A 30 -5.51 8.11 -18.98
N PRO A 31 -4.94 6.95 -19.37
CA PRO A 31 -4.83 5.78 -18.49
C PRO A 31 -3.98 6.06 -17.24
N ALA A 32 -2.91 6.83 -17.39
CA ALA A 32 -2.01 7.18 -16.28
C ALA A 32 -2.71 7.92 -15.12
N MET A 33 -3.84 8.59 -15.36
CA MET A 33 -4.63 9.22 -14.30
C MET A 33 -5.26 8.18 -13.35
N TYR A 34 -5.56 6.98 -13.88
CA TYR A 34 -6.24 5.91 -13.15
C TYR A 34 -5.28 4.84 -12.63
N ILE A 35 -4.27 4.48 -13.42
CA ILE A 35 -3.32 3.39 -13.11
C ILE A 35 -1.87 3.86 -12.89
N GLY A 36 -1.65 5.17 -12.83
CA GLY A 36 -0.35 5.81 -12.57
C GLY A 36 0.56 5.93 -13.79
N ASP A 37 0.71 4.87 -14.59
CA ASP A 37 1.46 4.88 -15.86
C ASP A 37 0.97 3.77 -16.81
N VAL A 38 1.53 3.71 -18.02
CA VAL A 38 1.27 2.63 -19.01
C VAL A 38 2.49 1.70 -19.18
N GLY A 39 3.38 1.70 -18.19
CA GLY A 39 4.55 0.85 -18.15
C GLY A 39 4.33 -0.38 -17.29
N LYS A 40 5.43 -0.94 -16.80
CA LYS A 40 5.44 -2.12 -15.93
C LYS A 40 4.53 -1.95 -14.71
N ARG A 41 4.60 -0.81 -14.02
CA ARG A 41 3.83 -0.58 -12.79
C ARG A 41 2.32 -0.54 -13.07
N GLY A 42 1.88 0.24 -14.06
CA GLY A 42 0.48 0.33 -14.43
C GLY A 42 -0.11 -0.99 -14.92
N LEU A 43 0.67 -1.79 -15.66
CA LEU A 43 0.24 -3.12 -16.10
C LEU A 43 -0.08 -4.05 -14.91
N HIS A 44 0.82 -4.10 -13.90
CA HIS A 44 0.60 -4.93 -12.71
C HIS A 44 -0.53 -4.37 -11.83
N HIS A 45 -0.76 -3.06 -11.88
CA HIS A 45 -1.86 -2.42 -11.18
C HIS A 45 -3.24 -2.94 -11.64
N LEU A 46 -3.38 -3.37 -12.90
CA LEU A 46 -4.61 -4.02 -13.36
C LEU A 46 -4.91 -5.30 -12.56
N VAL A 47 -3.87 -6.10 -12.27
CA VAL A 47 -4.00 -7.30 -11.43
C VAL A 47 -4.40 -6.92 -10.00
N TYR A 48 -3.77 -5.87 -9.46
CA TYR A 48 -4.05 -5.39 -8.10
C TYR A 48 -5.51 -4.98 -7.93
N GLU A 49 -6.09 -4.24 -8.89
CA GLU A 49 -7.48 -3.78 -8.79
C GLU A 49 -8.49 -4.95 -8.72
N VAL A 50 -8.25 -6.04 -9.46
CA VAL A 50 -9.12 -7.22 -9.41
C VAL A 50 -8.89 -8.02 -8.12
N VAL A 51 -7.64 -8.18 -7.71
CA VAL A 51 -7.28 -8.86 -6.45
C VAL A 51 -7.83 -8.10 -5.25
N ASP A 52 -7.70 -6.78 -5.18
CA ASP A 52 -8.15 -5.96 -4.06
C ASP A 52 -9.67 -6.08 -3.87
N ASN A 53 -10.45 -6.23 -4.94
CA ASN A 53 -11.89 -6.55 -4.84
C ASN A 53 -12.15 -7.91 -4.17
N SER A 54 -11.32 -8.91 -4.47
CA SER A 54 -11.38 -10.24 -3.83
C SER A 54 -10.97 -10.18 -2.35
N ILE A 55 -9.98 -9.33 -2.02
CA ILE A 55 -9.53 -9.08 -0.65
C ILE A 55 -10.61 -8.37 0.17
N ASP A 56 -11.35 -7.44 -0.43
CA ASP A 56 -12.46 -6.76 0.25
C ASP A 56 -13.57 -7.75 0.67
N GLU A 57 -13.84 -8.77 -0.15
CA GLU A 57 -14.74 -9.88 0.23
C GLU A 57 -14.17 -10.71 1.40
N ALA A 58 -12.84 -10.89 1.47
CA ALA A 58 -12.19 -11.59 2.57
C ALA A 58 -12.22 -10.77 3.86
N MET A 59 -11.98 -9.45 3.77
CA MET A 59 -12.10 -8.52 4.88
C MET A 59 -13.52 -8.46 5.45
N ALA A 60 -14.53 -8.62 4.58
CA ALA A 60 -15.93 -8.72 4.97
C ALA A 60 -16.32 -10.10 5.55
N GLY A 61 -15.40 -11.08 5.53
CA GLY A 61 -15.59 -12.41 6.11
C GLY A 61 -16.26 -13.44 5.19
N TYR A 62 -16.40 -13.15 3.89
CA TYR A 62 -17.07 -14.05 2.94
C TYR A 62 -16.10 -14.85 2.07
N CYS A 63 -14.92 -14.32 1.79
CA CYS A 63 -13.89 -14.98 0.99
C CYS A 63 -12.81 -15.62 1.88
N THR A 64 -12.44 -16.85 1.55
CA THR A 64 -11.39 -17.63 2.23
C THR A 64 -10.29 -18.10 1.29
N LYS A 65 -10.48 -17.94 -0.03
CA LYS A 65 -9.51 -18.33 -1.05
C LYS A 65 -9.57 -17.39 -2.25
N VAL A 66 -8.40 -16.91 -2.67
CA VAL A 66 -8.19 -16.17 -3.92
C VAL A 66 -7.17 -16.92 -4.77
N VAL A 67 -7.42 -17.04 -6.07
CA VAL A 67 -6.52 -17.68 -7.04
C VAL A 67 -6.24 -16.69 -8.16
N VAL A 68 -4.97 -16.41 -8.40
CA VAL A 68 -4.47 -15.59 -9.50
C VAL A 68 -3.72 -16.51 -10.46
N VAL A 69 -4.03 -16.43 -11.75
CA VAL A 69 -3.41 -17.24 -12.80
C VAL A 69 -2.92 -16.34 -13.91
N PHE A 70 -1.65 -16.45 -14.28
CA PHE A 70 -1.14 -15.98 -15.55
C PHE A 70 -1.32 -17.08 -16.58
N ASN A 71 -2.26 -16.90 -17.51
CA ASN A 71 -2.63 -17.94 -18.46
C ASN A 71 -1.63 -18.02 -19.63
N ALA A 72 -1.60 -19.17 -20.30
CA ALA A 72 -0.75 -19.42 -21.48
C ALA A 72 -0.99 -18.43 -22.65
N ASP A 73 -2.19 -17.89 -22.76
CA ASP A 73 -2.58 -16.94 -23.82
C ASP A 73 -2.25 -15.47 -23.48
N GLY A 74 -1.54 -15.23 -22.36
CA GLY A 74 -1.15 -13.90 -21.91
C GLY A 74 -2.21 -13.14 -21.11
N SER A 75 -3.39 -13.74 -20.88
CA SER A 75 -4.39 -13.17 -19.98
C SER A 75 -4.07 -13.41 -18.51
N VAL A 76 -4.74 -12.64 -17.64
CA VAL A 76 -4.71 -12.86 -16.19
C VAL A 76 -6.11 -13.18 -15.70
N THR A 77 -6.23 -14.23 -14.90
CA THR A 77 -7.46 -14.62 -14.23
C THR A 77 -7.34 -14.44 -12.72
N VAL A 78 -8.35 -13.86 -12.10
CA VAL A 78 -8.52 -13.80 -10.65
C VAL A 78 -9.85 -14.44 -10.28
N GLU A 79 -9.83 -15.45 -9.42
CA GLU A 79 -11.00 -16.16 -8.91
C GLU A 79 -11.04 -16.09 -7.38
N ASP A 80 -12.17 -15.66 -6.84
CA ASP A 80 -12.46 -15.66 -5.41
C ASP A 80 -13.64 -16.60 -5.08
N ASN A 81 -13.78 -16.93 -3.80
CA ASN A 81 -14.95 -17.65 -3.28
C ASN A 81 -15.81 -16.79 -2.34
N GLY A 82 -15.87 -15.48 -2.59
CA GLY A 82 -16.74 -14.55 -1.88
C GLY A 82 -18.22 -14.70 -2.27
N ARG A 83 -19.00 -13.64 -2.05
CA ARG A 83 -20.45 -13.62 -2.32
C ARG A 83 -20.82 -13.65 -3.82
N GLY A 84 -19.89 -13.24 -4.69
CA GLY A 84 -20.18 -12.98 -6.11
C GLY A 84 -20.78 -11.59 -6.33
N ILE A 85 -20.36 -10.90 -7.39
CA ILE A 85 -20.93 -9.60 -7.80
C ILE A 85 -22.46 -9.73 -7.99
N PRO A 86 -23.29 -8.76 -7.56
CA PRO A 86 -24.72 -8.81 -7.84
C PRO A 86 -25.02 -8.89 -9.34
N VAL A 87 -25.92 -9.78 -9.73
CA VAL A 87 -26.33 -10.01 -11.14
C VAL A 87 -27.74 -9.52 -11.43
N ASP A 88 -28.46 -9.10 -10.40
CA ASP A 88 -29.82 -8.56 -10.52
C ASP A 88 -29.83 -7.22 -11.27
N MET A 89 -31.00 -6.85 -11.77
CA MET A 89 -31.21 -5.59 -12.46
C MET A 89 -30.97 -4.41 -11.51
N HIS A 90 -30.09 -3.48 -11.90
CA HIS A 90 -29.88 -2.25 -11.16
C HIS A 90 -31.05 -1.29 -11.40
N LYS A 91 -31.64 -0.72 -10.33
CA LYS A 91 -32.90 0.03 -10.41
C LYS A 91 -32.82 1.31 -11.25
N GLU A 92 -31.72 2.03 -11.17
CA GLU A 92 -31.56 3.33 -11.85
C GLU A 92 -31.03 3.14 -13.28
N GLU A 93 -29.94 2.39 -13.40
CA GLU A 93 -29.30 2.04 -14.67
C GLU A 93 -30.11 1.08 -15.59
N ASN A 94 -31.11 0.37 -15.08
CA ASN A 94 -31.94 -0.58 -15.84
C ASN A 94 -31.15 -1.64 -16.65
N ARG A 95 -29.99 -2.05 -16.12
CA ARG A 95 -29.15 -3.14 -16.63
C ARG A 95 -28.57 -3.95 -15.47
N PRO A 96 -28.10 -5.20 -15.69
CA PRO A 96 -27.54 -6.03 -14.63
C PRO A 96 -26.43 -5.33 -13.85
N ALA A 97 -26.42 -5.45 -12.52
CA ALA A 97 -25.46 -4.75 -11.68
C ALA A 97 -23.99 -5.12 -12.00
N VAL A 98 -23.72 -6.35 -12.44
CA VAL A 98 -22.39 -6.76 -12.92
C VAL A 98 -21.94 -5.97 -14.16
N GLU A 99 -22.87 -5.60 -15.04
CA GLU A 99 -22.58 -4.75 -16.19
C GLU A 99 -22.31 -3.31 -15.74
N VAL A 100 -23.12 -2.79 -14.81
CA VAL A 100 -22.93 -1.44 -14.26
C VAL A 100 -21.52 -1.28 -13.69
N VAL A 101 -21.08 -2.19 -12.81
CA VAL A 101 -19.75 -2.07 -12.17
C VAL A 101 -18.58 -2.26 -13.14
N MET A 102 -18.81 -2.93 -14.28
CA MET A 102 -17.78 -3.12 -15.32
C MET A 102 -17.71 -1.96 -16.31
N THR A 103 -18.79 -1.20 -16.48
CA THR A 103 -18.91 -0.20 -17.57
C THR A 103 -19.06 1.24 -17.10
N VAL A 104 -19.43 1.47 -15.84
CA VAL A 104 -19.68 2.80 -15.28
C VAL A 104 -18.61 3.16 -14.27
N LEU A 105 -17.97 4.31 -14.47
CA LEU A 105 -17.08 4.88 -13.48
C LEU A 105 -17.88 5.37 -12.27
N HIS A 106 -17.30 5.21 -11.08
CA HIS A 106 -17.93 5.59 -9.82
C HIS A 106 -19.20 4.79 -9.51
N ALA A 107 -19.25 3.52 -9.93
CA ALA A 107 -20.32 2.60 -9.59
C ALA A 107 -19.79 1.44 -8.72
N GLY A 108 -20.46 1.18 -7.60
CA GLY A 108 -20.09 0.06 -6.71
C GLY A 108 -20.75 0.13 -5.34
N GLY A 109 -20.79 -1.03 -4.65
CA GLY A 109 -21.39 -1.14 -3.32
C GLY A 109 -20.51 -0.65 -2.15
N LYS A 110 -19.43 0.09 -2.44
CA LYS A 110 -18.42 0.51 -1.44
C LYS A 110 -18.56 1.99 -1.02
N PHE A 111 -19.58 2.69 -1.52
CA PHE A 111 -19.89 4.06 -1.11
C PHE A 111 -20.66 4.14 0.20
N ASP A 112 -21.44 3.08 0.52
CA ASP A 112 -22.25 3.00 1.72
C ASP A 112 -21.72 1.92 2.68
N LYS A 113 -21.79 2.18 3.99
CA LYS A 113 -21.30 1.30 5.06
C LYS A 113 -22.04 -0.05 5.18
N GLY A 114 -23.10 -0.26 4.40
CA GLY A 114 -23.98 -1.42 4.50
C GLY A 114 -23.38 -2.71 3.93
N SER A 115 -22.72 -2.63 2.78
CA SER A 115 -22.22 -3.83 2.07
C SER A 115 -20.79 -4.21 2.47
N TYR A 116 -19.98 -3.19 2.76
CA TYR A 116 -18.60 -3.29 3.25
C TYR A 116 -18.40 -2.27 4.36
N LYS A 117 -18.20 -2.74 5.59
CA LYS A 117 -17.94 -1.85 6.73
C LYS A 117 -16.56 -1.17 6.61
N ILE A 118 -15.60 -1.88 6.03
CA ILE A 118 -14.21 -1.47 5.82
C ILE A 118 -13.74 -2.13 4.51
N SER A 119 -13.25 -1.35 3.55
CA SER A 119 -12.70 -1.83 2.28
C SER A 119 -11.54 -0.97 1.78
N GLY A 120 -10.63 -1.55 1.01
CA GLY A 120 -9.59 -0.82 0.30
C GLY A 120 -10.12 -0.10 -0.96
N GLY A 121 -11.12 -0.70 -1.64
CA GLY A 121 -11.82 -0.08 -2.75
C GLY A 121 -12.81 0.99 -2.28
N LEU A 122 -12.72 2.22 -2.79
CA LEU A 122 -13.56 3.35 -2.37
C LEU A 122 -14.03 4.24 -3.52
N HIS A 123 -13.33 4.22 -4.65
CA HIS A 123 -13.60 5.14 -5.75
C HIS A 123 -14.63 4.61 -6.75
N GLY A 124 -14.93 3.31 -6.74
CA GLY A 124 -15.86 2.66 -7.68
C GLY A 124 -15.39 2.69 -9.14
N VAL A 125 -14.07 2.68 -9.38
CA VAL A 125 -13.50 2.75 -10.75
C VAL A 125 -12.58 1.58 -11.11
N GLY A 126 -12.12 0.80 -10.13
CA GLY A 126 -11.02 -0.16 -10.32
C GLY A 126 -11.27 -1.18 -11.43
N VAL A 127 -12.31 -2.00 -11.30
CA VAL A 127 -12.59 -3.07 -12.27
C VAL A 127 -13.06 -2.53 -13.62
N SER A 128 -13.77 -1.41 -13.65
CA SER A 128 -14.16 -0.72 -14.89
C SER A 128 -12.94 -0.17 -15.65
N VAL A 129 -11.91 0.29 -14.93
CA VAL A 129 -10.62 0.68 -15.55
C VAL A 129 -9.91 -0.53 -16.13
N VAL A 130 -9.91 -1.67 -15.42
CA VAL A 130 -9.36 -2.93 -15.95
C VAL A 130 -10.09 -3.33 -17.24
N ASN A 131 -11.42 -3.26 -17.25
CA ASN A 131 -12.23 -3.53 -18.43
C ASN A 131 -11.90 -2.58 -19.60
N ALA A 132 -11.86 -1.27 -19.33
CA ALA A 132 -11.53 -0.26 -20.33
C ALA A 132 -10.15 -0.44 -20.96
N LEU A 133 -9.16 -0.89 -20.17
CA LEU A 133 -7.76 -1.05 -20.58
C LEU A 133 -7.42 -2.48 -21.04
N SER A 134 -8.45 -3.31 -21.22
CA SER A 134 -8.32 -4.66 -21.75
C SER A 134 -8.87 -4.74 -23.17
N GLU A 135 -8.20 -5.48 -24.05
CA GLU A 135 -8.73 -5.80 -25.38
C GLU A 135 -9.98 -6.66 -25.24
N ARG A 136 -9.93 -7.63 -24.32
CA ARG A 136 -11.04 -8.53 -23.97
C ARG A 136 -11.07 -8.73 -22.47
N LEU A 137 -12.28 -8.82 -21.92
CA LEU A 137 -12.50 -9.21 -20.53
C LEU A 137 -13.73 -10.09 -20.47
N TRP A 138 -13.74 -11.08 -19.60
CA TRP A 138 -14.96 -11.78 -19.24
C TRP A 138 -15.06 -11.94 -17.73
N VAL A 139 -16.29 -11.94 -17.25
CA VAL A 139 -16.62 -12.17 -15.85
C VAL A 139 -17.59 -13.33 -15.75
N GLU A 140 -17.28 -14.25 -14.85
CA GLU A 140 -18.16 -15.33 -14.42
C GLU A 140 -18.52 -15.11 -12.94
N VAL A 141 -19.81 -15.09 -12.64
CA VAL A 141 -20.32 -14.93 -11.28
C VAL A 141 -21.08 -16.19 -10.89
N LYS A 142 -20.66 -16.81 -9.78
CA LYS A 142 -21.37 -17.91 -9.14
C LYS A 142 -22.22 -17.32 -8.02
N ARG A 143 -23.54 -17.27 -8.20
CA ARG A 143 -24.49 -16.68 -7.25
C ARG A 143 -25.88 -17.30 -7.45
N ASP A 144 -26.66 -17.42 -6.38
CA ASP A 144 -28.05 -17.91 -6.41
C ASP A 144 -28.24 -19.26 -7.14
N GLY A 145 -27.27 -20.17 -6.97
CA GLY A 145 -27.29 -21.51 -7.57
C GLY A 145 -26.93 -21.56 -9.05
N LYS A 146 -26.54 -20.43 -9.66
CA LYS A 146 -26.28 -20.30 -11.10
C LYS A 146 -24.88 -19.77 -11.37
N ILE A 147 -24.41 -20.04 -12.58
CA ILE A 147 -23.20 -19.44 -13.17
C ILE A 147 -23.68 -18.42 -14.20
N HIS A 148 -23.37 -17.15 -13.96
CA HIS A 148 -23.68 -16.04 -14.86
C HIS A 148 -22.41 -15.62 -15.58
N ARG A 149 -22.48 -15.29 -16.87
CA ARG A 149 -21.35 -14.82 -17.65
C ARG A 149 -21.67 -13.57 -18.45
N GLN A 150 -20.68 -12.69 -18.56
CA GLN A 150 -20.68 -11.57 -19.50
C GLN A 150 -19.29 -11.34 -20.07
N ASP A 151 -19.21 -11.06 -21.36
CA ASP A 151 -17.97 -10.81 -22.10
C ASP A 151 -17.94 -9.35 -22.57
N TYR A 152 -16.74 -8.78 -22.65
CA TYR A 152 -16.46 -7.38 -22.95
C TYR A 152 -15.31 -7.25 -23.95
N LYS A 153 -15.35 -6.20 -24.74
CA LYS A 153 -14.28 -5.80 -25.66
C LYS A 153 -14.02 -4.31 -25.51
N ILE A 154 -12.82 -3.94 -25.06
CA ILE A 154 -12.43 -2.53 -24.90
C ILE A 154 -13.42 -1.76 -24.00
N GLY A 155 -13.92 -2.40 -22.94
CA GLY A 155 -14.91 -1.82 -22.04
C GLY A 155 -16.37 -2.09 -22.42
N ASP A 156 -16.66 -2.39 -23.69
CA ASP A 156 -18.04 -2.51 -24.17
C ASP A 156 -18.58 -3.94 -23.98
N PRO A 157 -19.80 -4.12 -23.44
CA PRO A 157 -20.42 -5.44 -23.31
C PRO A 157 -20.69 -6.06 -24.70
N GLN A 158 -20.34 -7.32 -24.87
CA GLN A 158 -20.52 -8.06 -26.13
C GLN A 158 -21.78 -8.91 -26.15
N ASN A 159 -22.40 -9.08 -24.99
CA ASN A 159 -23.62 -9.84 -24.79
C ASN A 159 -24.31 -9.39 -23.50
N GLU A 160 -25.60 -9.72 -23.39
CA GLU A 160 -26.33 -9.63 -22.12
C GLU A 160 -25.80 -10.66 -21.12
N VAL A 161 -25.97 -10.38 -19.83
CA VAL A 161 -25.67 -11.35 -18.77
C VAL A 161 -26.53 -12.59 -18.96
N HIS A 162 -25.90 -13.73 -19.17
CA HIS A 162 -26.60 -14.99 -19.43
C HIS A 162 -26.11 -16.09 -18.49
N VAL A 163 -26.97 -17.10 -18.28
CA VAL A 163 -26.66 -18.25 -17.41
C VAL A 163 -25.97 -19.33 -18.24
N THR A 164 -24.77 -19.73 -17.82
CA THR A 164 -23.96 -20.77 -18.50
C THR A 164 -24.01 -22.12 -17.79
N GLY A 165 -24.58 -22.19 -16.58
CA GLY A 165 -24.71 -23.43 -15.83
C GLY A 165 -25.22 -23.24 -14.40
N THR A 166 -25.11 -24.30 -13.61
CA THR A 166 -25.49 -24.33 -12.19
C THR A 166 -24.26 -24.31 -11.29
N ALA A 167 -24.32 -23.60 -10.16
CA ALA A 167 -23.25 -23.50 -9.18
C ALA A 167 -23.69 -24.00 -7.80
N LYS A 168 -22.83 -24.76 -7.11
CA LYS A 168 -23.03 -25.13 -5.69
C LYS A 168 -22.33 -24.18 -4.71
N LYS A 169 -21.39 -23.39 -5.20
CA LYS A 169 -20.57 -22.44 -4.43
C LYS A 169 -20.80 -21.04 -4.97
N THR A 170 -20.40 -20.03 -4.22
CA THR A 170 -20.39 -18.63 -4.65
C THR A 170 -18.98 -18.18 -5.03
N GLY A 171 -18.90 -17.04 -5.72
CA GLY A 171 -17.62 -16.40 -6.04
C GLY A 171 -17.67 -15.61 -7.34
N THR A 172 -16.61 -14.86 -7.59
CA THR A 172 -16.40 -14.14 -8.86
C THR A 172 -15.12 -14.63 -9.52
N LYS A 173 -15.15 -14.78 -10.84
CA LYS A 173 -13.98 -15.03 -11.66
C LYS A 173 -13.90 -13.99 -12.76
N VAL A 174 -12.84 -13.21 -12.77
CA VAL A 174 -12.58 -12.19 -13.80
C VAL A 174 -11.33 -12.60 -14.57
N CYS A 175 -11.40 -12.58 -15.89
CA CYS A 175 -10.25 -12.80 -16.75
C CYS A 175 -10.14 -11.67 -17.76
N PHE A 176 -8.94 -11.12 -17.91
CA PHE A 176 -8.71 -9.96 -18.75
C PHE A 176 -7.42 -10.08 -19.56
N PHE A 177 -7.45 -9.48 -20.75
CA PHE A 177 -6.36 -9.41 -21.71
C PHE A 177 -5.94 -7.95 -21.85
N PRO A 178 -4.80 -7.51 -21.30
CA PRO A 178 -4.36 -6.12 -21.41
C PRO A 178 -4.27 -5.68 -22.87
N ASP A 179 -4.69 -4.45 -23.16
CA ASP A 179 -4.74 -3.93 -24.52
C ASP A 179 -3.36 -3.49 -25.02
N ASN A 180 -2.88 -4.11 -26.10
CA ASN A 180 -1.58 -3.80 -26.72
C ASN A 180 -1.51 -2.43 -27.41
N THR A 181 -2.66 -1.78 -27.65
CA THR A 181 -2.73 -0.39 -28.15
C THR A 181 -2.51 0.63 -27.03
N VAL A 182 -2.71 0.22 -25.78
CA VAL A 182 -2.47 1.04 -24.58
C VAL A 182 -1.08 0.75 -24.00
N PHE A 183 -0.76 -0.53 -23.78
CA PHE A 183 0.49 -0.97 -23.18
C PHE A 183 1.51 -1.33 -24.26
N LYS A 184 2.64 -0.62 -24.27
CA LYS A 184 3.74 -0.89 -25.22
C LYS A 184 4.35 -2.29 -25.06
N THR A 185 4.26 -2.86 -23.86
CA THR A 185 4.83 -4.18 -23.54
C THR A 185 3.94 -4.83 -22.50
N ILE A 186 3.43 -6.02 -22.80
CA ILE A 186 2.61 -6.83 -21.90
C ILE A 186 3.48 -7.97 -21.39
N ASP A 187 4.12 -7.73 -20.25
CA ASP A 187 5.08 -8.65 -19.63
C ASP A 187 4.87 -8.61 -18.11
N PHE A 188 3.98 -9.48 -17.65
CA PHE A 188 3.73 -9.68 -16.22
C PHE A 188 4.93 -10.34 -15.56
N LYS A 189 5.40 -9.76 -14.47
CA LYS A 189 6.47 -10.30 -13.63
C LYS A 189 5.87 -11.03 -12.45
N TYR A 190 6.15 -12.33 -12.39
CA TYR A 190 5.69 -13.23 -11.35
C TYR A 190 6.06 -12.71 -9.97
N ASP A 191 7.34 -12.42 -9.73
CA ASP A 191 7.85 -11.95 -8.44
C ASP A 191 7.13 -10.71 -7.89
N ILE A 192 6.74 -9.77 -8.77
CA ILE A 192 6.05 -8.56 -8.35
C ILE A 192 4.65 -8.88 -7.80
N ILE A 193 3.91 -9.75 -8.49
CA ILE A 193 2.60 -10.18 -8.02
C ILE A 193 2.76 -11.12 -6.81
N ALA A 194 3.73 -12.03 -6.82
CA ALA A 194 4.01 -12.95 -5.73
C ALA A 194 4.29 -12.20 -4.42
N GLU A 195 5.15 -11.17 -4.46
CA GLU A 195 5.44 -10.32 -3.30
C GLU A 195 4.15 -9.65 -2.81
N ARG A 196 3.38 -9.00 -3.69
CA ARG A 196 2.13 -8.33 -3.31
C ARG A 196 1.10 -9.29 -2.70
N LEU A 197 0.93 -10.48 -3.28
CA LEU A 197 0.00 -11.49 -2.78
C LEU A 197 0.46 -12.06 -1.43
N ARG A 198 1.78 -12.21 -1.23
CA ARG A 198 2.36 -12.60 0.07
C ARG A 198 2.07 -11.55 1.15
N GLU A 199 2.24 -10.26 0.85
CA GLU A 199 1.86 -9.17 1.77
C GLU A 199 0.39 -9.27 2.17
N LEU A 200 -0.50 -9.42 1.18
CA LEU A 200 -1.94 -9.53 1.40
C LEU A 200 -2.32 -10.75 2.25
N ALA A 201 -1.65 -11.89 2.06
CA ALA A 201 -1.86 -13.08 2.88
C ALA A 201 -1.40 -12.88 4.34
N TYR A 202 -0.37 -12.07 4.59
CA TYR A 202 0.01 -11.70 5.96
C TYR A 202 -0.98 -10.74 6.61
N LEU A 203 -1.53 -9.80 5.84
CA LEU A 203 -2.51 -8.82 6.32
C LEU A 203 -3.88 -9.46 6.62
N ASN A 204 -4.20 -10.59 5.97
CA ASN A 204 -5.46 -11.29 6.11
C ASN A 204 -5.24 -12.69 6.69
N ARG A 205 -5.24 -12.78 8.04
CA ARG A 205 -4.95 -14.03 8.77
C ARG A 205 -5.81 -15.19 8.27
N GLY A 206 -5.15 -16.25 7.79
CA GLY A 206 -5.81 -17.49 7.36
C GLY A 206 -6.39 -17.47 5.95
N LEU A 207 -6.39 -16.34 5.24
CA LEU A 207 -6.73 -16.27 3.82
C LEU A 207 -5.70 -17.06 3.00
N GLU A 208 -6.18 -17.92 2.12
CA GLU A 208 -5.34 -18.65 1.17
C GLU A 208 -5.29 -17.90 -0.16
N ILE A 209 -4.11 -17.49 -0.58
CA ILE A 209 -3.89 -16.83 -1.87
C ILE A 209 -2.95 -17.71 -2.69
N VAL A 210 -3.39 -18.10 -3.88
CA VAL A 210 -2.62 -18.94 -4.80
C VAL A 210 -2.24 -18.12 -6.03
N LEU A 211 -0.96 -18.14 -6.39
CA LEU A 211 -0.48 -17.60 -7.66
C LEU A 211 0.00 -18.75 -8.53
N LYS A 212 -0.44 -18.78 -9.78
CA LYS A 212 -0.01 -19.76 -10.78
C LYS A 212 0.51 -19.05 -12.02
N ASP A 213 1.65 -19.51 -12.50
CA ASP A 213 2.15 -19.15 -13.83
C ASP A 213 1.92 -20.33 -14.76
N GLU A 214 0.99 -20.20 -15.71
CA GLU A 214 0.70 -21.21 -16.72
C GLU A 214 1.22 -20.79 -18.10
N ARG A 215 2.13 -19.80 -18.17
CA ARG A 215 2.74 -19.31 -19.42
C ARG A 215 3.77 -20.28 -20.00
N THR A 216 4.32 -21.17 -19.18
CA THR A 216 5.30 -22.19 -19.56
C THR A 216 4.92 -23.55 -18.97
N GLU A 217 5.40 -24.64 -19.58
CA GLU A 217 5.16 -26.01 -19.07
C GLU A 217 5.82 -26.25 -17.70
N GLU A 218 6.92 -25.55 -17.40
CA GLU A 218 7.62 -25.54 -16.11
C GLU A 218 7.15 -24.38 -15.20
N GLY A 219 5.91 -23.95 -15.36
CA GLY A 219 5.33 -22.83 -14.65
C GLY A 219 5.39 -22.94 -13.13
N GLU A 220 5.50 -21.80 -12.45
CA GLU A 220 5.63 -21.74 -10.99
C GLU A 220 4.25 -21.67 -10.31
N THR A 221 4.16 -22.20 -9.08
CA THR A 221 2.95 -22.05 -8.25
C THR A 221 3.34 -21.78 -6.81
N ASP A 222 2.90 -20.64 -6.30
CA ASP A 222 3.00 -20.29 -4.89
C ASP A 222 1.66 -20.35 -4.19
N ILE A 223 1.69 -20.78 -2.93
CA ILE A 223 0.54 -20.77 -2.02
C ILE A 223 0.91 -19.98 -0.77
N PHE A 224 0.24 -18.86 -0.57
CA PHE A 224 0.42 -17.99 0.59
C PHE A 224 -0.73 -18.16 1.57
N LYS A 225 -0.43 -18.57 2.80
CA LYS A 225 -1.41 -18.71 3.88
C LYS A 225 -0.74 -18.60 5.25
N PHE A 226 -0.94 -17.47 5.92
CA PHE A 226 -0.23 -17.18 7.16
C PHE A 226 -1.20 -17.01 8.32
N ARG A 227 -0.96 -17.75 9.42
CA ARG A 227 -1.78 -17.67 10.64
C ARG A 227 -1.28 -16.61 11.63
N GLY A 228 0.03 -16.34 11.67
CA GLY A 228 0.61 -15.38 12.61
C GLY A 228 0.49 -13.91 12.18
N GLY A 229 -0.10 -13.64 11.02
CA GLY A 229 -0.38 -12.30 10.52
C GLY A 229 0.86 -11.42 10.43
N LEU A 230 0.75 -10.17 10.91
CA LEU A 230 1.86 -9.21 10.90
C LEU A 230 3.11 -9.71 11.63
N SER A 231 2.96 -10.63 12.60
CA SER A 231 4.11 -11.17 13.32
C SER A 231 4.98 -12.07 12.47
N ASP A 232 4.37 -12.85 11.57
CA ASP A 232 5.13 -13.65 10.61
C ASP A 232 5.68 -12.77 9.49
N PHE A 233 4.96 -11.72 9.13
CA PHE A 233 5.45 -10.74 8.15
C PHE A 233 6.70 -10.00 8.64
N VAL A 234 6.73 -9.54 9.89
CA VAL A 234 7.96 -8.96 10.48
C VAL A 234 9.11 -9.96 10.47
N LYS A 235 8.87 -11.24 10.76
CA LYS A 235 9.93 -12.26 10.72
C LYS A 235 10.47 -12.44 9.30
N TYR A 236 9.60 -12.45 8.30
CA TYR A 236 9.97 -12.54 6.89
C TYR A 236 10.84 -11.35 6.46
N LEU A 237 10.44 -10.12 6.77
CA LEU A 237 11.21 -8.92 6.44
C LEU A 237 12.57 -8.84 7.16
N ASP A 238 12.70 -9.56 8.27
CA ASP A 238 13.86 -9.48 9.16
C ASP A 238 14.71 -10.76 9.13
N GLU A 239 14.47 -11.66 8.16
CA GLU A 239 15.15 -12.96 8.01
C GLU A 239 16.68 -12.81 7.94
N HIS A 240 17.16 -11.73 7.33
CA HIS A 240 18.60 -11.45 7.15
C HIS A 240 19.17 -10.38 8.09
N ASN A 241 18.37 -9.84 9.02
CA ASN A 241 18.71 -8.62 9.77
C ASN A 241 19.27 -8.86 11.17
N ASN A 242 19.60 -10.10 11.53
CA ASN A 242 20.16 -10.51 12.82
C ASN A 242 19.42 -9.87 14.03
N PRO A 243 18.29 -10.46 14.47
CA PRO A 243 17.39 -9.82 15.42
C PRO A 243 18.09 -9.50 16.75
N LEU A 244 17.85 -8.30 17.27
CA LEU A 244 18.30 -7.90 18.60
C LEU A 244 17.61 -8.77 19.65
N HIS A 245 16.33 -9.12 19.46
CA HIS A 245 15.59 -9.97 20.38
C HIS A 245 14.58 -10.85 19.63
N ASN A 246 14.26 -12.03 20.17
CA ASN A 246 13.40 -13.01 19.46
C ASN A 246 11.91 -12.64 19.47
N LYS A 247 11.43 -11.99 20.53
CA LYS A 247 9.99 -11.71 20.73
C LYS A 247 9.55 -10.54 19.86
N ILE A 248 8.50 -10.74 19.06
CA ILE A 248 7.84 -9.66 18.29
C ILE A 248 7.04 -8.80 19.26
N ILE A 249 7.22 -7.49 19.17
CA ILE A 249 6.41 -6.50 19.88
C ILE A 249 5.11 -6.37 19.10
N LYS A 250 3.98 -6.61 19.77
CA LYS A 250 2.65 -6.54 19.15
C LYS A 250 1.80 -5.53 19.88
N VAL A 251 1.12 -4.69 19.12
CA VAL A 251 0.03 -3.84 19.60
C VAL A 251 -1.19 -4.20 18.77
N ASN A 252 -2.31 -4.51 19.43
CA ASN A 252 -3.53 -4.87 18.73
C ASN A 252 -4.74 -4.27 19.45
N LYS A 253 -5.53 -3.48 18.74
CA LYS A 253 -6.81 -2.93 19.19
C LYS A 253 -7.83 -3.14 18.08
N GLU A 254 -8.62 -4.21 18.19
CA GLU A 254 -9.60 -4.60 17.17
C GLU A 254 -10.95 -3.87 17.34
N ASP A 255 -11.39 -3.61 18.58
CA ASP A 255 -12.70 -3.03 18.89
C ASP A 255 -12.74 -1.49 18.93
N GLY A 256 -11.83 -0.82 18.19
CA GLY A 256 -11.76 0.63 18.10
C GLY A 256 -12.57 1.21 16.92
N GLU A 257 -12.78 2.53 16.93
CA GLU A 257 -13.31 3.26 15.76
C GLU A 257 -12.40 3.06 14.53
N VAL A 258 -11.09 3.11 14.77
CA VAL A 258 -10.05 2.71 13.82
C VAL A 258 -9.32 1.52 14.45
N PRO A 259 -9.58 0.28 14.02
CA PRO A 259 -8.80 -0.85 14.44
C PRO A 259 -7.32 -0.67 14.06
N VAL A 260 -6.42 -0.92 15.00
CA VAL A 260 -4.97 -0.74 14.84
C VAL A 260 -4.26 -2.04 15.20
N GLU A 261 -3.47 -2.56 14.27
CA GLU A 261 -2.56 -3.67 14.49
C GLU A 261 -1.13 -3.25 14.11
N VAL A 262 -0.19 -3.43 15.04
CA VAL A 262 1.23 -3.17 14.82
C VAL A 262 2.03 -4.40 15.25
N ALA A 263 2.98 -4.79 14.40
CA ALA A 263 4.02 -5.73 14.77
C ALA A 263 5.39 -5.09 14.49
N MET A 264 6.32 -5.23 15.43
CA MET A 264 7.68 -4.71 15.22
C MET A 264 8.75 -5.53 15.95
N ARG A 265 9.98 -5.47 15.43
CA ARG A 265 11.16 -6.09 16.02
C ARG A 265 12.39 -5.22 15.72
N TYR A 266 13.30 -5.15 16.69
CA TYR A 266 14.60 -4.51 16.50
C TYR A 266 15.63 -5.53 16.02
N GLY A 267 16.42 -5.15 15.04
CA GLY A 267 17.62 -5.83 14.56
C GLY A 267 18.90 -5.08 14.94
N ASN A 268 20.03 -5.63 14.53
CA ASN A 268 21.34 -4.98 14.73
C ASN A 268 21.73 -4.04 13.57
N THR A 269 20.89 -3.92 12.55
CA THR A 269 21.10 -3.02 11.40
C THR A 269 20.93 -1.55 11.81
N TYR A 270 21.29 -0.64 10.88
CA TYR A 270 21.19 0.82 11.07
C TYR A 270 19.97 1.43 10.37
N ASN A 271 19.37 0.71 9.41
CA ASN A 271 18.25 1.23 8.63
C ASN A 271 16.92 0.88 9.30
N GLU A 272 15.95 1.79 9.23
CA GLU A 272 14.56 1.48 9.54
C GLU A 272 13.89 0.84 8.32
N ASN A 273 13.03 -0.16 8.55
CA ASN A 273 12.13 -0.74 7.55
C ASN A 273 10.71 -0.68 8.09
N ILE A 274 9.95 0.33 7.69
CA ILE A 274 8.60 0.57 8.21
C ILE A 274 7.61 0.50 7.05
N LEU A 275 6.75 -0.52 7.07
CA LEU A 275 5.65 -0.67 6.12
C LEU A 275 4.34 -0.23 6.77
N THR A 276 3.50 0.46 6.01
CA THR A 276 2.24 0.99 6.52
C THR A 276 1.09 0.66 5.59
N PHE A 277 -0.03 0.24 6.17
CA PHE A 277 -1.18 -0.24 5.45
C PHE A 277 -2.46 0.40 6.01
N VAL A 278 -3.35 0.77 5.10
CA VAL A 278 -4.72 1.20 5.40
C VAL A 278 -5.66 0.32 4.60
N ASN A 279 -6.52 -0.44 5.27
CA ASN A 279 -7.44 -1.39 4.61
C ASN A 279 -6.71 -2.29 3.60
N ASN A 280 -5.57 -2.86 4.00
CA ASN A 280 -4.67 -3.71 3.19
C ASN A 280 -3.92 -3.03 2.03
N ILE A 281 -4.08 -1.71 1.86
CA ILE A 281 -3.40 -0.92 0.82
C ILE A 281 -2.10 -0.37 1.39
N ASN A 282 -0.99 -0.61 0.69
CA ASN A 282 0.33 -0.12 1.10
C ASN A 282 0.45 1.38 0.83
N THR A 283 0.48 2.18 1.89
CA THR A 283 0.73 3.63 1.82
C THR A 283 2.23 3.88 1.84
N ILE A 284 2.87 3.79 0.68
CA ILE A 284 4.34 3.88 0.54
C ILE A 284 4.94 5.22 1.00
N GLU A 285 4.17 6.30 0.99
CA GLU A 285 4.57 7.62 1.52
C GLU A 285 4.10 7.85 2.96
N GLY A 286 3.44 6.86 3.56
CA GLY A 286 2.93 6.90 4.92
C GLY A 286 1.67 7.76 5.05
N GLY A 287 1.68 8.72 5.98
CA GLY A 287 0.52 9.56 6.27
C GLY A 287 0.31 9.81 7.77
N THR A 288 -0.93 10.09 8.14
CA THR A 288 -1.31 10.44 9.51
C THR A 288 -1.10 9.29 10.50
N HIS A 289 -1.35 8.05 10.09
CA HIS A 289 -1.08 6.82 10.86
C HIS A 289 0.41 6.60 11.11
N LEU A 290 1.27 6.75 10.10
CA LEU A 290 2.73 6.66 10.29
C LEU A 290 3.23 7.74 11.25
N SER A 291 2.69 8.95 11.13
CA SER A 291 3.03 10.07 12.00
C SER A 291 2.63 9.82 13.45
N GLY A 292 1.44 9.25 13.68
CA GLY A 292 0.98 8.82 15.00
C GLY A 292 1.87 7.73 15.60
N PHE A 293 2.20 6.70 14.82
CA PHE A 293 3.14 5.64 15.23
C PHE A 293 4.51 6.20 15.64
N ARG A 294 5.13 7.06 14.80
CA ARG A 294 6.45 7.64 15.07
C ARG A 294 6.46 8.50 16.34
N SER A 295 5.41 9.27 16.55
CA SER A 295 5.21 10.09 17.75
C SER A 295 5.09 9.19 18.99
N ALA A 296 4.17 8.23 18.97
CA ALA A 296 3.93 7.30 20.07
C ALA A 296 5.17 6.48 20.45
N LEU A 297 5.86 5.90 19.48
CA LEU A 297 7.10 5.14 19.71
C LEU A 297 8.14 5.99 20.45
N THR A 298 8.35 7.23 19.98
CA THR A 298 9.33 8.15 20.59
C THR A 298 8.94 8.51 22.03
N ARG A 299 7.65 8.79 22.28
CA ARG A 299 7.16 9.13 23.63
C ARG A 299 7.24 7.94 24.58
N ALA A 300 6.75 6.77 24.16
CA ALA A 300 6.71 5.56 24.98
C ALA A 300 8.12 5.10 25.37
N MET A 301 9.06 5.08 24.41
CA MET A 301 10.44 4.69 24.67
C MET A 301 11.16 5.66 25.61
N ASN A 302 11.00 6.98 25.40
CA ASN A 302 11.56 7.98 26.33
C ASN A 302 10.97 7.83 27.73
N ASN A 303 9.65 7.66 27.85
CA ASN A 303 8.99 7.45 29.15
C ASN A 303 9.56 6.22 29.86
N HIS A 304 9.64 5.09 29.17
CA HIS A 304 10.22 3.86 29.71
C HIS A 304 11.68 4.05 30.15
N ALA A 305 12.49 4.73 29.33
CA ALA A 305 13.90 4.99 29.63
C ALA A 305 14.10 5.87 30.88
N THR A 306 13.29 6.92 31.03
CA THR A 306 13.32 7.82 32.19
C THR A 306 12.80 7.13 33.44
N LYS A 307 11.62 6.48 33.38
CA LYS A 307 10.98 5.78 34.51
C LYS A 307 11.90 4.71 35.11
N ASN A 308 12.71 4.06 34.28
CA ASN A 308 13.60 2.97 34.69
C ASN A 308 15.08 3.37 34.84
N ASN A 309 15.40 4.68 34.80
CA ASN A 309 16.77 5.19 34.93
C ASN A 309 17.79 4.54 33.96
N LEU A 310 17.35 4.26 32.73
CA LEU A 310 18.17 3.57 31.71
C LEU A 310 19.12 4.52 30.96
N ILE A 311 18.86 5.83 31.03
CA ILE A 311 19.74 6.85 30.44
C ILE A 311 20.87 7.16 31.44
N LYS A 312 21.91 6.32 31.42
CA LYS A 312 23.13 6.57 32.20
C LYS A 312 24.08 7.45 31.39
N ALA A 313 24.05 8.74 31.67
CA ALA A 313 25.01 9.71 31.14
C ALA A 313 26.37 9.58 31.84
N LYS A 314 27.48 9.73 31.10
CA LYS A 314 28.78 10.02 31.72
C LYS A 314 28.72 11.40 32.41
N LYS A 315 29.56 11.65 33.43
CA LYS A 315 29.72 13.00 34.01
C LYS A 315 29.94 14.00 32.86
N ASN A 316 29.09 15.03 32.76
CA ASN A 316 29.05 16.07 31.72
C ASN A 316 28.49 15.68 30.33
N GLU A 317 27.80 14.54 30.20
CA GLU A 317 27.18 14.12 28.94
C GLU A 317 25.65 14.33 28.97
N LYS A 318 25.12 15.35 28.28
CA LYS A 318 23.66 15.49 28.08
C LYS A 318 23.26 14.76 26.79
N ILE A 319 22.81 13.51 26.91
CA ILE A 319 22.23 12.76 25.78
C ILE A 319 20.72 12.95 25.77
N THR A 320 20.19 13.39 24.64
CA THR A 320 18.76 13.38 24.35
C THR A 320 18.50 12.39 23.22
N LEU A 321 17.65 11.39 23.49
CA LEU A 321 17.21 10.42 22.49
C LEU A 321 16.13 11.05 21.61
N SER A 322 16.35 11.02 20.30
CA SER A 322 15.38 11.46 19.29
C SER A 322 14.59 10.26 18.76
N GLY A 323 13.52 10.53 18.00
CA GLY A 323 12.78 9.47 17.32
C GLY A 323 13.61 8.70 16.29
N GLU A 324 14.62 9.34 15.67
CA GLU A 324 15.54 8.66 14.74
C GLU A 324 16.36 7.59 15.48
N ASP A 325 16.84 7.89 16.68
CA ASP A 325 17.62 6.94 17.48
C ASP A 325 16.79 5.69 17.85
N PHE A 326 15.49 5.86 18.07
CA PHE A 326 14.58 4.74 18.37
C PHE A 326 14.12 3.95 17.15
N ARG A 327 14.32 4.45 15.93
CA ARG A 327 13.95 3.72 14.72
C ARG A 327 15.14 3.07 14.03
N GLU A 328 16.37 3.38 14.46
CA GLU A 328 17.57 2.70 13.98
C GLU A 328 17.45 1.18 14.16
N GLY A 329 17.50 0.43 13.06
CA GLY A 329 17.37 -1.03 13.05
C GLY A 329 15.97 -1.54 13.38
N LEU A 330 14.92 -0.72 13.26
CA LEU A 330 13.54 -1.12 13.48
C LEU A 330 12.92 -1.69 12.22
N THR A 331 12.43 -2.92 12.28
CA THR A 331 11.47 -3.47 11.32
C THR A 331 10.07 -3.39 11.91
N ALA A 332 9.16 -2.64 11.29
CA ALA A 332 7.80 -2.44 11.78
C ALA A 332 6.76 -2.49 10.67
N ILE A 333 5.59 -3.02 11.01
CA ILE A 333 4.42 -3.05 10.14
C ILE A 333 3.26 -2.46 10.91
N ILE A 334 2.64 -1.44 10.33
CA ILE A 334 1.46 -0.76 10.88
C ILE A 334 0.30 -1.03 9.93
N SER A 335 -0.72 -1.74 10.38
CA SER A 335 -1.94 -1.97 9.62
C SER A 335 -3.11 -1.36 10.38
N ILE A 336 -3.84 -0.45 9.73
CA ILE A 336 -5.03 0.15 10.30
C ILE A 336 -6.24 -0.08 9.40
N LYS A 337 -7.41 -0.08 10.03
CA LYS A 337 -8.69 -0.18 9.33
C LYS A 337 -9.46 1.11 9.52
N VAL A 338 -9.80 1.79 8.43
CA VAL A 338 -10.50 3.09 8.44
C VAL A 338 -11.76 2.94 7.60
N ALA A 339 -12.91 3.36 8.13
CA ALA A 339 -14.19 3.24 7.41
C ALA A 339 -14.24 4.15 6.18
N GLU A 340 -13.78 5.40 6.30
CA GLU A 340 -13.77 6.41 5.24
C GLU A 340 -12.36 7.00 5.08
N PRO A 341 -11.39 6.24 4.53
CA PRO A 341 -10.04 6.76 4.38
C PRO A 341 -9.97 7.76 3.23
N GLN A 342 -9.20 8.82 3.46
CA GLN A 342 -8.95 9.91 2.55
C GLN A 342 -7.50 9.77 2.07
N PHE A 343 -7.32 9.33 0.84
CA PHE A 343 -6.00 9.18 0.24
C PHE A 343 -5.60 10.40 -0.59
N GLU A 344 -4.30 10.71 -0.63
CA GLU A 344 -3.72 11.69 -1.55
C GLU A 344 -3.69 11.11 -2.99
N GLY A 345 -4.85 11.04 -3.63
CA GLY A 345 -5.01 10.59 -5.02
C GLY A 345 -5.34 9.10 -5.22
N GLN A 346 -5.55 8.71 -6.49
CA GLN A 346 -5.98 7.37 -6.90
C GLN A 346 -4.99 6.25 -6.55
N THR A 347 -3.69 6.55 -6.57
CA THR A 347 -2.63 5.57 -6.26
C THR A 347 -2.49 5.26 -4.78
N LYS A 348 -3.26 5.96 -3.91
CA LYS A 348 -3.38 5.68 -2.47
C LYS A 348 -2.06 5.59 -1.72
N THR A 349 -1.08 6.41 -2.11
CA THR A 349 0.28 6.36 -1.57
C THR A 349 0.38 6.94 -0.16
N LYS A 350 -0.54 7.83 0.22
CA LYS A 350 -0.54 8.54 1.51
C LYS A 350 -1.93 8.74 2.10
N LEU A 351 -2.06 8.56 3.41
CA LEU A 351 -3.30 8.80 4.16
C LEU A 351 -3.37 10.22 4.72
N GLY A 352 -4.53 10.89 4.52
CA GLY A 352 -4.80 12.27 4.91
C GLY A 352 -5.74 12.46 6.12
N ASN A 353 -6.42 11.43 6.63
CA ASN A 353 -7.36 11.56 7.77
C ASN A 353 -6.66 12.12 9.03
N GLY A 354 -6.94 13.37 9.41
CA GLY A 354 -6.24 14.07 10.49
C GLY A 354 -6.47 13.45 11.88
N ASP A 355 -7.67 12.94 12.12
CA ASP A 355 -8.13 12.26 13.34
C ASP A 355 -7.38 10.94 13.60
N VAL A 356 -7.07 10.18 12.54
CA VAL A 356 -6.36 8.89 12.62
C VAL A 356 -5.02 8.99 13.35
N LYS A 357 -4.32 10.13 13.22
CA LYS A 357 -3.04 10.34 13.92
C LYS A 357 -3.16 10.17 15.43
N GLY A 358 -4.19 10.77 16.03
CA GLY A 358 -4.40 10.74 17.49
C GLY A 358 -4.80 9.35 17.99
N VAL A 359 -5.62 8.65 17.22
CA VAL A 359 -6.06 7.28 17.53
C VAL A 359 -4.86 6.33 17.53
N VAL A 360 -4.08 6.34 16.44
CA VAL A 360 -2.88 5.49 16.32
C VAL A 360 -1.85 5.84 17.40
N ASP A 361 -1.63 7.13 17.67
CA ASP A 361 -0.67 7.54 18.71
C ASP A 361 -1.04 6.94 20.08
N THR A 362 -2.31 7.07 20.48
CA THR A 362 -2.81 6.57 21.78
C THR A 362 -2.65 5.05 21.89
N VAL A 363 -3.16 4.30 20.91
CA VAL A 363 -3.13 2.83 20.93
C VAL A 363 -1.70 2.31 20.93
N VAL A 364 -0.84 2.87 20.09
CA VAL A 364 0.56 2.45 19.99
C VAL A 364 1.34 2.80 21.26
N TYR A 365 1.10 3.97 21.84
CA TYR A 365 1.77 4.41 23.07
C TYR A 365 1.48 3.44 24.23
N GLU A 366 0.20 3.14 24.47
CA GLU A 366 -0.24 2.20 25.51
C GLU A 366 0.31 0.80 25.27
N GLY A 367 0.12 0.25 24.07
CA GLY A 367 0.56 -1.11 23.76
C GLY A 367 2.07 -1.32 23.83
N ILE A 368 2.86 -0.29 23.48
CA ILE A 368 4.33 -0.35 23.65
C ILE A 368 4.68 -0.36 25.13
N LEU A 369 4.08 0.52 25.95
CA LEU A 369 4.36 0.56 27.39
C LEU A 369 4.02 -0.77 28.06
N ASP A 370 2.84 -1.32 27.78
CA ASP A 370 2.40 -2.63 28.30
C ASP A 370 3.40 -3.73 27.95
N PHE A 371 3.87 -3.77 26.70
CA PHE A 371 4.89 -4.74 26.29
C PHE A 371 6.20 -4.54 27.06
N LEU A 372 6.68 -3.31 27.20
CA LEU A 372 7.95 -3.03 27.86
C LEU A 372 7.91 -3.32 29.36
N GLU A 373 6.77 -3.12 30.02
CA GLU A 373 6.56 -3.48 31.43
C GLU A 373 6.59 -5.01 31.63
N GLN A 374 6.00 -5.77 30.70
CA GLN A 374 6.05 -7.24 30.73
C GLN A 374 7.40 -7.81 30.27
N ASN A 375 8.22 -7.04 29.55
CA ASN A 375 9.47 -7.50 28.94
C ASN A 375 10.65 -6.52 29.20
N PRO A 376 11.00 -6.24 30.48
CA PRO A 376 11.96 -5.19 30.83
C PRO A 376 13.37 -5.44 30.30
N SER A 377 13.78 -6.71 30.12
CA SER A 377 15.07 -7.06 29.52
C SER A 377 15.15 -6.67 28.04
N ILE A 378 14.06 -6.81 27.29
CA ILE A 378 13.97 -6.37 25.89
C ILE A 378 14.00 -4.85 25.84
N GLY A 379 13.19 -4.19 26.68
CA GLY A 379 13.16 -2.73 26.77
C GLY A 379 14.56 -2.15 27.01
N ARG A 380 15.29 -2.68 28.00
CA ARG A 380 16.68 -2.27 28.26
C ARG A 380 17.58 -2.36 27.03
N ARG A 381 17.57 -3.49 26.33
CA ARG A 381 18.42 -3.71 25.13
C ARG A 381 18.10 -2.73 24.01
N VAL A 382 16.82 -2.44 23.80
CA VAL A 382 16.39 -1.46 22.78
C VAL A 382 16.84 -0.05 23.16
N ILE A 383 16.69 0.35 24.43
CA ILE A 383 17.18 1.66 24.91
C ILE A 383 18.70 1.76 24.80
N GLU A 384 19.45 0.70 25.11
CA GLU A 384 20.91 0.66 24.94
C GLU A 384 21.32 0.85 23.48
N LYS A 385 20.63 0.20 22.53
CA LYS A 385 20.85 0.42 21.09
C LYS A 385 20.58 1.88 20.70
N ALA A 386 19.46 2.46 21.14
CA ALA A 386 19.14 3.86 20.87
C ALA A 386 20.18 4.83 21.48
N LEU A 387 20.73 4.52 22.65
CA LEU A 387 21.83 5.30 23.25
C LEU A 387 23.10 5.26 22.42
N LEU A 388 23.43 4.12 21.81
CA LEU A 388 24.56 4.01 20.88
C LEU A 388 24.31 4.85 19.63
N ALA A 389 23.12 4.77 19.03
CA ALA A 389 22.72 5.59 17.89
C ALA A 389 22.85 7.09 18.21
N ALA A 390 22.33 7.54 19.35
CA ALA A 390 22.39 8.93 19.79
C ALA A 390 23.84 9.43 20.00
N ARG A 391 24.71 8.59 20.57
CA ARG A 391 26.14 8.89 20.74
C ARG A 391 26.84 9.03 19.39
N SER A 392 26.59 8.10 18.46
CA SER A 392 27.12 8.15 17.09
C SER A 392 26.69 9.42 16.36
N ARG A 393 25.39 9.77 16.44
CA ARG A 393 24.83 11.01 15.89
C ARG A 393 25.47 12.26 16.49
N SER A 394 25.62 12.31 17.82
CA SER A 394 26.27 13.45 18.48
C SER A 394 27.76 13.56 18.13
N ALA A 395 28.47 12.45 17.98
CA ALA A 395 29.87 12.44 17.58
C ALA A 395 30.03 12.96 16.13
N ALA A 396 29.21 12.47 15.20
CA ALA A 396 29.17 12.93 13.82
C ALA A 396 28.88 14.43 13.71
N ARG A 397 27.91 14.94 14.50
CA ARG A 397 27.62 16.39 14.56
C ARG A 397 28.83 17.21 15.01
N LYS A 398 29.47 16.82 16.12
CA LYS A 398 30.67 17.50 16.64
C LYS A 398 31.81 17.50 15.63
N ALA A 399 32.03 16.39 14.92
CA ALA A 399 33.03 16.28 13.87
C ALA A 399 32.76 17.25 12.70
N ARG A 400 31.51 17.31 12.21
CA ARG A 400 31.10 18.25 11.15
C ARG A 400 31.28 19.71 11.57
N GLU A 401 30.92 20.05 12.81
CA GLU A 401 31.12 21.40 13.37
C GLU A 401 32.60 21.79 13.48
N LEU A 402 33.46 20.86 13.92
CA LEU A 402 34.91 21.05 13.98
C LEU A 402 35.52 21.32 12.60
N ILE A 403 35.10 20.58 11.57
CA ILE A 403 35.54 20.79 10.19
C ILE A 403 35.07 22.16 9.69
N ARG A 404 33.81 22.53 9.93
CA ARG A 404 33.26 23.83 9.52
C ARG A 404 33.96 25.00 10.22
N ARG A 405 34.29 24.88 11.51
CA ARG A 405 35.06 25.88 12.25
C ARG A 405 36.50 26.00 11.75
N LYS A 406 37.18 24.88 11.48
CA LYS A 406 38.54 24.90 10.89
C LYS A 406 38.56 25.54 9.50
N SER A 407 37.52 25.31 8.68
CA SER A 407 37.37 25.96 7.38
C SER A 407 37.09 27.47 7.49
N ALA A 408 36.37 27.92 8.52
CA ALA A 408 36.08 29.35 8.75
C ALA A 408 37.27 30.13 9.33
N LEU A 409 38.14 29.49 10.12
CA LEU A 409 39.31 30.11 10.75
C LEU A 409 40.58 30.09 9.89
N GLY A 410 40.54 29.50 8.69
CA GLY A 410 41.68 29.45 7.75
C GLY A 410 42.09 30.80 7.14
N GLY A 411 41.42 31.89 7.48
CA GLY A 411 41.68 33.24 6.94
C GLY A 411 42.24 34.28 7.92
N SER A 412 42.35 34.01 9.22
CA SER A 412 42.90 35.00 10.14
C SER A 412 43.53 34.40 11.40
N SER A 413 44.82 34.05 11.32
CA SER A 413 45.71 34.16 12.47
C SER A 413 47.16 34.15 11.99
N LEU A 414 47.72 35.33 11.75
CA LEU A 414 49.16 35.55 11.80
C LEU A 414 49.56 35.63 13.29
N PRO A 415 50.50 34.81 13.79
CA PRO A 415 50.94 34.86 15.18
C PRO A 415 51.69 36.16 15.49
N GLY A 416 51.35 36.80 16.60
CA GLY A 416 51.89 38.08 17.06
C GLY A 416 53.38 38.04 17.42
N LYS A 417 54.24 38.15 16.41
CA LYS A 417 55.65 38.59 16.53
C LYS A 417 56.00 39.55 15.39
N LEU A 418 55.32 40.69 15.32
CA LEU A 418 55.81 41.88 14.63
C LEU A 418 55.61 43.04 15.60
N ALA A 419 56.70 43.48 16.20
CA ALA A 419 56.76 44.73 16.93
C ALA A 419 57.30 45.78 15.95
N ASP A 420 56.47 46.76 15.61
CA ASP A 420 56.93 47.98 14.92
C ASP A 420 57.71 48.84 15.92
N CYS A 421 58.90 49.28 15.52
CA CYS A 421 59.60 50.39 16.18
C CYS A 421 59.35 51.67 15.37
N SER A 422 59.23 52.78 16.12
CA SER A 422 58.92 54.16 15.73
C SER A 422 59.68 54.73 14.54
#